data_AF-A0A537X992-F1
#
_entry.id   AF-A0A537X992-F1
#
_cell.length_a   1.000
_cell.length_b   1.000
_cell.length_c   1.000
_cell.angle_alpha   90.00
_cell.angle_beta   90.00
_cell.angle_gamma   90.00
#
_symmetry.space_group_name_H-M   'P 1'
#
loop_
_entity.id
_entity.type
_entity.pdbx_description
1 polymer ?
#
loop_
_entity_poly.entity_id
_entity_poly.type
_entity_poly.pdbx_seq_one_letter_code
_entity_poly.pdbx_strand_id
1 'polypeptide(L)'
;MMAPPGSGRMTGAAIALVAALVLVLALPVASASAASRPPSVPGAFGPLVRDTGHLPRGLAGKKLRRALLRSAKRARTLSKRRPCVALSRLAAYRRSLGKVRKRAKLRGVSAATLQSDAAAASAALLSSGRTRRCGGAAVAPSARPQARILASDARHLTLRVSFPAARFVGRSGAGRTFARVLMDGVGDPGGVGGPELPGMNELFAIPQGATASVRIGSTSSYTLGAVDVAPLQPQPVDTLNPKFADRPFRFDPAAYRSRTTFPRLPAQMGTQHTMRDLRLGELNLTGAQYQPGLRRLRIFTRMDVTVTFGGDNRGFFADDRLLSPWNLPAQKLYKDSITNFTAVASHLTHLRKYLLCGEDLLIVTPPALAPAAQTLASARQADGFRTSVVQTGSAPGQIGTTNSQIQSYIRGELTSTFCLVRPSYVVLMGSASQLPTFESPDPNNPMSTVASDLPYSTTDDSHITADVALGR
;
A
#
# COMPACT_ATOMS: atom_id res chain seq x y z
N MET A 1 -29.56 -18.87 -81.67
CA MET A 1 -31.03 -18.92 -81.81
C MET A 1 -31.61 -19.51 -80.53
N MET A 2 -32.72 -18.91 -80.08
CA MET A 2 -33.58 -19.29 -78.96
C MET A 2 -33.08 -19.07 -77.53
N ALA A 3 -33.66 -18.02 -76.93
CA ALA A 3 -33.92 -17.88 -75.50
C ALA A 3 -35.40 -18.33 -75.20
N PRO A 4 -35.96 -18.16 -73.98
CA PRO A 4 -36.44 -19.17 -73.04
C PRO A 4 -38.00 -19.22 -72.93
N PRO A 5 -38.62 -19.86 -71.92
CA PRO A 5 -38.94 -19.20 -70.62
C PRO A 5 -38.91 -20.20 -69.43
N GLY A 6 -39.15 -19.91 -68.14
CA GLY A 6 -39.58 -18.75 -67.38
C GLY A 6 -39.76 -19.21 -65.91
N SER A 7 -39.16 -18.49 -64.96
CA SER A 7 -39.86 -17.73 -63.90
C SER A 7 -40.27 -18.48 -62.63
N GLY A 8 -39.54 -18.19 -61.55
CA GLY A 8 -40.00 -18.32 -60.17
C GLY A 8 -39.29 -17.27 -59.31
N ARG A 9 -39.96 -16.14 -59.05
CA ARG A 9 -39.53 -15.09 -58.12
C ARG A 9 -39.65 -15.58 -56.67
N MET A 10 -38.73 -15.22 -55.79
CA MET A 10 -39.04 -14.49 -54.55
C MET A 10 -37.78 -14.14 -53.72
N THR A 11 -37.60 -12.83 -53.56
CA THR A 11 -37.22 -12.09 -52.33
C THR A 11 -36.00 -12.54 -51.52
N GLY A 12 -35.02 -11.63 -51.44
CA GLY A 12 -33.87 -11.75 -50.56
C GLY A 12 -34.19 -11.59 -49.07
N ALA A 13 -33.26 -12.10 -48.25
CA ALA A 13 -33.03 -11.61 -46.90
C ALA A 13 -31.60 -11.97 -46.47
N ALA A 14 -30.82 -10.91 -46.26
CA ALA A 14 -29.80 -10.72 -45.23
C ALA A 14 -28.82 -11.87 -44.90
N ILE A 15 -27.58 -11.66 -45.34
CA ILE A 15 -26.36 -12.17 -44.71
C ILE A 15 -26.34 -11.69 -43.26
N ALA A 16 -26.62 -12.59 -42.31
CA ALA A 16 -26.50 -12.33 -40.88
C ALA A 16 -25.02 -12.50 -40.47
N LEU A 17 -24.29 -11.40 -40.49
CA LEU A 17 -22.98 -11.25 -39.86
C LEU A 17 -23.20 -11.30 -38.34
N VAL A 18 -22.94 -12.44 -37.71
CA VAL A 18 -22.94 -12.56 -36.24
C VAL A 18 -21.68 -11.88 -35.72
N ALA A 19 -21.74 -10.56 -35.61
CA ALA A 19 -20.81 -9.80 -34.78
C ALA A 19 -21.18 -10.10 -33.32
N ALA A 20 -20.46 -11.05 -32.70
CA ALA A 20 -20.50 -11.25 -31.27
C ALA A 20 -19.96 -9.97 -30.60
N LEU A 21 -20.89 -9.11 -30.19
CA LEU A 21 -20.64 -7.93 -29.39
C LEU A 21 -20.14 -8.40 -28.01
N VAL A 22 -18.82 -8.53 -27.86
CA VAL A 22 -18.19 -8.65 -26.54
C VAL A 22 -18.38 -7.31 -25.85
N LEU A 23 -19.49 -7.19 -25.10
CA LEU A 23 -19.73 -6.10 -24.18
C LEU A 23 -18.72 -6.26 -23.04
N VAL A 24 -17.52 -5.70 -23.21
CA VAL A 24 -16.58 -5.46 -22.13
C VAL A 24 -17.29 -4.49 -21.19
N LEU A 25 -17.93 -5.04 -20.15
CA LEU A 25 -18.28 -4.30 -18.95
C LEU A 25 -16.95 -3.81 -18.36
N ALA A 26 -16.52 -2.64 -18.81
CA ALA A 26 -15.51 -1.85 -18.15
C ALA A 26 -16.09 -1.49 -16.78
N LEU A 27 -15.89 -2.39 -15.81
CA LEU A 27 -15.98 -2.05 -14.41
C LEU A 27 -15.12 -0.80 -14.23
N PRO A 28 -15.63 0.27 -13.60
CA PRO A 28 -14.82 1.43 -13.33
C PRO A 28 -13.70 0.96 -12.40
N VAL A 29 -12.51 0.74 -12.96
CA VAL A 29 -11.27 0.71 -12.19
C VAL A 29 -11.32 2.00 -11.40
N ALA A 30 -11.46 1.87 -10.08
CA ALA A 30 -11.57 2.98 -9.17
C ALA A 30 -10.49 3.98 -9.55
N SER A 31 -10.91 5.10 -10.14
CA SER A 31 -10.01 6.06 -10.74
C SER A 31 -9.06 6.47 -9.62
N ALA A 32 -7.76 6.28 -9.84
CA ALA A 32 -6.73 6.78 -8.95
C ALA A 32 -7.09 8.24 -8.66
N SER A 33 -7.59 8.50 -7.44
CA SER A 33 -8.09 9.81 -7.05
C SER A 33 -7.00 10.82 -7.38
N ALA A 34 -7.28 11.71 -8.34
CA ALA A 34 -6.35 12.73 -8.76
C ALA A 34 -5.85 13.45 -7.51
N ALA A 35 -4.56 13.31 -7.24
CA ALA A 35 -4.00 13.65 -5.95
C ALA A 35 -4.23 15.14 -5.67
N SER A 36 -4.96 15.42 -4.60
CA SER A 36 -5.52 16.75 -4.37
C SER A 36 -4.43 17.69 -3.89
N ARG A 37 -4.21 18.81 -4.61
CA ARG A 37 -3.31 19.86 -4.13
C ARG A 37 -3.69 20.26 -2.70
N PRO A 38 -2.71 20.53 -1.81
CA PRO A 38 -2.98 21.02 -0.46
C PRO A 38 -3.97 22.18 -0.50
N PRO A 39 -5.06 22.15 0.29
CA PRO A 39 -6.01 23.25 0.27
C PRO A 39 -5.31 24.53 0.70
N SER A 40 -5.42 25.57 -0.13
CA SER A 40 -4.90 26.90 0.21
C SER A 40 -5.52 27.38 1.52
N VAL A 41 -4.82 28.27 2.25
CA VAL A 41 -5.36 28.86 3.49
C VAL A 41 -6.77 29.42 3.28
N PRO A 42 -7.07 30.23 2.23
CA PRO A 42 -8.44 30.66 1.97
C PRO A 42 -9.42 29.50 1.73
N GLY A 43 -8.99 28.48 0.98
CA GLY A 43 -9.78 27.29 0.69
C GLY A 43 -10.16 26.50 1.95
N ALA A 44 -9.25 26.38 2.92
CA ALA A 44 -9.50 25.65 4.16
C ALA A 44 -10.44 26.38 5.14
N PHE A 45 -10.49 27.72 5.12
CA PHE A 45 -11.38 28.50 5.97
C PHE A 45 -12.81 28.65 5.41
N GLY A 46 -13.01 28.43 4.11
CA GLY A 46 -14.32 28.51 3.46
C GLY A 46 -15.34 27.54 4.08
N PRO A 47 -15.06 26.21 4.04
CA PRO A 47 -15.89 25.19 4.66
C PRO A 47 -16.18 25.47 6.13
N LEU A 48 -15.14 25.76 6.93
CA LEU A 48 -15.28 26.05 8.35
C LEU A 48 -16.34 27.13 8.65
N VAL A 49 -16.29 28.26 7.92
CA VAL A 49 -17.23 29.37 8.15
C VAL A 49 -18.64 29.00 7.68
N ARG A 50 -18.75 28.39 6.49
CA ARG A 50 -20.02 27.96 5.90
C ARG A 50 -20.71 26.95 6.82
N ASP A 51 -20.02 25.88 7.17
CA ASP A 51 -20.58 24.74 7.88
C ASP A 51 -20.91 25.11 9.33
N THR A 52 -20.12 25.98 9.97
CA THR A 52 -20.49 26.58 11.26
C THR A 52 -21.80 27.37 11.19
N GLY A 53 -22.06 28.06 10.07
CA GLY A 53 -23.29 28.81 9.82
C GLY A 53 -24.52 27.92 9.66
N HIS A 54 -24.33 26.76 9.02
CA HIS A 54 -25.38 25.76 8.79
C HIS A 54 -25.56 24.77 9.95
N LEU A 55 -24.83 24.93 11.06
CA LEU A 55 -24.99 24.07 12.22
C LEU A 55 -26.46 24.08 12.73
N PRO A 56 -27.13 22.92 12.78
CA PRO A 56 -28.53 22.83 13.20
C PRO A 56 -28.74 23.27 14.66
N ARG A 57 -29.89 23.92 14.94
CA ARG A 57 -30.25 24.37 16.30
C ARG A 57 -30.31 23.22 17.31
N GLY A 58 -30.66 22.01 16.86
CA GLY A 58 -30.69 20.81 17.69
C GLY A 58 -29.30 20.35 18.17
N LEU A 59 -28.22 20.77 17.49
CA LEU A 59 -26.83 20.47 17.88
C LEU A 59 -26.20 21.58 18.71
N ALA A 60 -26.54 22.84 18.45
CA ALA A 60 -26.06 23.99 19.20
C ALA A 60 -27.12 25.10 19.26
N GLY A 61 -27.37 25.62 20.46
CA GLY A 61 -28.25 26.78 20.65
C GLY A 61 -27.74 28.05 19.94
N LYS A 62 -28.64 29.02 19.71
CA LYS A 62 -28.35 30.27 18.96
C LYS A 62 -27.10 31.00 19.48
N LYS A 63 -26.92 31.10 20.80
CA LYS A 63 -25.75 31.76 21.43
C LYS A 63 -24.44 31.06 21.08
N LEU A 64 -24.37 29.73 21.23
CA LEU A 64 -23.17 28.93 20.91
C LEU A 64 -22.84 28.99 19.42
N ARG A 65 -23.84 28.81 18.54
CA ARG A 65 -23.64 28.91 17.08
C ARG A 65 -23.09 30.28 16.68
N ARG A 66 -23.65 31.37 17.21
CA ARG A 66 -23.15 32.74 16.96
C ARG A 66 -21.72 32.91 17.45
N ALA A 67 -21.37 32.38 18.62
CA ALA A 67 -20.02 32.46 19.17
C ALA A 67 -19.00 31.70 18.31
N LEU A 68 -19.32 30.47 17.90
CA LEU A 68 -18.49 29.67 16.99
C LEU A 68 -18.30 30.38 15.65
N LEU A 69 -19.38 30.90 15.06
CA LEU A 69 -19.32 31.59 13.77
C LEU A 69 -18.49 32.87 13.83
N ARG A 70 -18.63 33.67 14.90
CA ARG A 70 -17.77 34.84 15.12
C ARG A 70 -16.30 34.45 15.24
N SER A 71 -16.00 33.37 15.98
CA SER A 71 -14.63 32.87 16.13
C SER A 71 -14.05 32.42 14.79
N ALA A 72 -14.79 31.63 14.00
CA ALA A 72 -14.37 31.17 12.68
C ALA A 72 -14.13 32.34 11.70
N LYS A 73 -15.06 33.29 11.61
CA LYS A 73 -14.92 34.49 10.77
C LYS A 73 -13.70 35.33 11.18
N ARG A 74 -13.52 35.57 12.49
CA ARG A 74 -12.37 36.34 12.99
C ARG A 74 -11.04 35.63 12.71
N ALA A 75 -10.98 34.32 12.88
CA ALA A 75 -9.81 33.52 12.53
C ALA A 75 -9.49 33.61 11.03
N ARG A 76 -10.51 33.56 10.15
CA ARG A 76 -10.35 33.75 8.70
C ARG A 76 -9.81 35.14 8.35
N THR A 77 -10.25 36.20 9.01
CA THR A 77 -9.71 37.55 8.78
C THR A 77 -8.26 37.64 9.24
N LEU A 78 -7.95 37.07 10.42
CA LEU A 78 -6.61 37.09 10.98
C LEU A 78 -5.63 36.20 10.21
N SER A 79 -6.06 35.15 9.53
CA SER A 79 -5.18 34.24 8.79
C SER A 79 -4.34 34.96 7.73
N LYS A 80 -4.86 36.06 7.15
CA LYS A 80 -4.16 36.87 6.14
C LYS A 80 -3.02 37.71 6.73
N ARG A 81 -3.25 38.37 7.88
CA ARG A 81 -2.34 39.39 8.46
C ARG A 81 -1.60 38.92 9.71
N ARG A 82 -2.23 38.11 10.56
CA ARG A 82 -1.73 37.62 11.86
C ARG A 82 -1.97 36.11 12.01
N PRO A 83 -1.31 35.27 11.20
CA PRO A 83 -1.62 33.83 11.12
C PRO A 83 -1.44 33.08 12.45
N CYS A 84 -0.45 33.45 13.26
CA CYS A 84 -0.27 32.85 14.59
C CYS A 84 -1.43 33.16 15.55
N VAL A 85 -2.01 34.36 15.48
CA VAL A 85 -3.19 34.71 16.27
C VAL A 85 -4.42 33.95 15.77
N ALA A 86 -4.52 33.74 14.45
CA ALA A 86 -5.57 32.90 13.87
C ALA A 86 -5.50 31.46 14.40
N LEU A 87 -4.30 30.88 14.56
CA LEU A 87 -4.11 29.55 15.16
C LEU A 87 -4.62 29.48 16.60
N SER A 88 -4.30 30.46 17.45
CA SER A 88 -4.82 30.51 18.82
C SER A 88 -6.35 30.58 18.85
N ARG A 89 -6.97 31.31 17.91
CA ARG A 89 -8.42 31.39 17.77
C ARG A 89 -9.04 30.07 17.29
N LEU A 90 -8.40 29.36 16.36
CA LEU A 90 -8.83 28.03 15.92
C LEU A 90 -8.74 27.00 17.06
N ALA A 91 -7.69 27.06 17.89
CA ALA A 91 -7.58 26.21 19.07
C ALA A 91 -8.73 26.47 20.07
N ALA A 92 -9.08 27.74 20.30
CA ALA A 92 -10.23 28.11 21.13
C ALA A 92 -11.58 27.68 20.52
N TYR A 93 -11.71 27.76 19.18
CA TYR A 93 -12.86 27.24 18.45
C TYR A 93 -13.01 25.73 18.69
N ARG A 94 -11.96 24.93 18.51
CA ARG A 94 -11.99 23.47 18.74
C ARG A 94 -12.32 23.10 20.19
N ARG A 95 -11.77 23.82 21.17
CA ARG A 95 -12.16 23.62 22.58
C ARG A 95 -13.66 23.86 22.81
N SER A 96 -14.24 24.82 22.11
CA SER A 96 -15.67 25.16 22.20
C SER A 96 -16.57 24.13 21.51
N LEU A 97 -16.05 23.34 20.56
CA LEU A 97 -16.81 22.28 19.89
C LEU A 97 -17.24 21.16 20.84
N GLY A 98 -16.56 20.98 21.98
CA GLY A 98 -17.00 20.04 23.02
C GLY A 98 -18.40 20.32 23.58
N LYS A 99 -18.93 21.53 23.37
CA LYS A 99 -20.28 21.95 23.79
C LYS A 99 -21.35 21.67 22.73
N VAL A 100 -20.97 21.25 21.52
CA VAL A 100 -21.91 20.87 20.45
C VAL A 100 -22.39 19.45 20.71
N ARG A 101 -23.71 19.25 20.71
CA ARG A 101 -24.30 17.92 20.93
C ARG A 101 -23.87 16.96 19.82
N LYS A 102 -23.62 15.71 20.18
CA LYS A 102 -23.25 14.64 19.25
C LYS A 102 -24.51 13.81 19.00
N ARG A 103 -25.07 13.88 17.79
CA ARG A 103 -26.22 13.05 17.38
C ARG A 103 -25.87 12.37 16.07
N ALA A 104 -25.95 11.04 16.05
CA ALA A 104 -25.50 10.21 14.94
C ALA A 104 -26.42 10.28 13.69
N LYS A 105 -27.69 10.69 13.83
CA LYS A 105 -28.72 10.56 12.78
C LYS A 105 -29.21 11.87 12.16
N LEU A 106 -28.53 13.00 12.37
CA LEU A 106 -28.91 14.26 11.72
C LEU A 106 -28.26 14.36 10.33
N ARG A 107 -29.07 14.44 9.27
CA ARG A 107 -28.61 14.79 7.92
C ARG A 107 -28.06 16.23 7.92
N GLY A 108 -26.86 16.44 7.39
CA GLY A 108 -26.20 17.76 7.29
C GLY A 108 -24.93 17.90 8.14
N VAL A 109 -24.55 19.15 8.45
CA VAL A 109 -23.31 19.47 9.19
C VAL A 109 -23.34 18.88 10.60
N SER A 110 -22.30 18.10 10.93
CA SER A 110 -22.12 17.48 12.24
C SER A 110 -21.00 18.15 13.05
N ALA A 111 -20.92 17.84 14.34
CA ALA A 111 -19.77 18.23 15.16
C ALA A 111 -18.44 17.62 14.64
N ALA A 112 -18.49 16.44 14.01
CA ALA A 112 -17.32 15.84 13.37
C ALA A 112 -16.86 16.64 12.14
N THR A 113 -17.80 17.15 11.33
CA THR A 113 -17.52 18.03 10.19
C THR A 113 -16.80 19.31 10.64
N LEU A 114 -17.32 19.98 11.67
CA LEU A 114 -16.68 21.20 12.20
C LEU A 114 -15.29 20.92 12.80
N GLN A 115 -15.11 19.74 13.39
CA GLN A 115 -13.82 19.30 13.92
C GLN A 115 -12.80 19.11 12.80
N SER A 116 -13.17 18.44 11.69
CA SER A 116 -12.29 18.30 10.53
C SER A 116 -11.99 19.63 9.86
N ASP A 117 -12.98 20.51 9.67
CA ASP A 117 -12.76 21.82 9.05
C ASP A 117 -11.80 22.70 9.85
N ALA A 118 -11.95 22.71 11.18
CA ALA A 118 -11.07 23.47 12.06
C ALA A 118 -9.64 22.90 12.10
N ALA A 119 -9.50 21.57 11.99
CA ALA A 119 -8.21 20.91 11.85
C ALA A 119 -7.56 21.26 10.50
N ALA A 120 -8.30 21.17 9.39
CA ALA A 120 -7.85 21.54 8.06
C ALA A 120 -7.41 23.00 7.97
N ALA A 121 -8.19 23.95 8.52
CA ALA A 121 -7.82 25.37 8.56
C ALA A 121 -6.53 25.63 9.37
N SER A 122 -6.30 24.86 10.45
CA SER A 122 -5.07 24.98 11.24
C SER A 122 -3.88 24.36 10.51
N ALA A 123 -4.06 23.20 9.89
CA ALA A 123 -3.02 22.54 9.11
C ALA A 123 -2.58 23.41 7.93
N ALA A 124 -3.51 24.01 7.18
CA ALA A 124 -3.21 24.92 6.09
C ALA A 124 -2.39 26.14 6.54
N LEU A 125 -2.68 26.68 7.73
CA LEU A 125 -1.89 27.75 8.32
C LEU A 125 -0.49 27.29 8.73
N LEU A 126 -0.39 26.15 9.41
CA LEU A 126 0.87 25.58 9.89
C LEU A 126 1.77 25.11 8.75
N SER A 127 1.21 24.73 7.60
CA SER A 127 1.95 24.30 6.40
C SER A 127 2.44 25.44 5.52
N SER A 128 1.96 26.67 5.70
CA SER A 128 2.22 27.82 4.80
C SER A 128 3.60 28.49 4.96
N GLY A 129 4.45 28.02 5.88
CA GLY A 129 5.75 28.64 6.21
C GLY A 129 5.68 29.98 6.97
N ARG A 130 4.60 30.76 6.80
CA ARG A 130 4.33 32.04 7.51
C ARG A 130 4.14 31.89 9.02
N THR A 131 3.99 30.66 9.48
CA THR A 131 3.74 30.29 10.87
C THR A 131 4.97 29.65 11.54
N ARG A 132 6.16 29.68 10.92
CA ARG A 132 7.41 29.16 11.51
C ARG A 132 7.64 29.65 12.95
N ARG A 133 7.41 30.95 13.21
CA ARG A 133 7.56 31.58 14.55
C ARG A 133 6.55 31.07 15.60
N CYS A 134 5.53 30.33 15.19
CA CYS A 134 4.52 29.76 16.08
C CYS A 134 4.31 28.26 15.83
N GLY A 135 5.38 27.54 15.45
CA GLY A 135 5.40 26.08 15.36
C GLY A 135 4.89 25.50 14.04
N GLY A 136 4.77 26.32 12.99
CA GLY A 136 4.49 25.87 11.64
C GLY A 136 5.72 25.28 10.95
N ALA A 137 5.49 24.32 10.06
CA ALA A 137 6.51 23.69 9.23
C ALA A 137 6.02 23.67 7.79
N ALA A 138 6.83 24.21 6.87
CA ALA A 138 6.46 24.24 5.46
C ALA A 138 6.32 22.80 4.91
N VAL A 139 5.32 22.60 4.06
CA VAL A 139 5.08 21.34 3.35
C VAL A 139 5.51 21.52 1.90
N ALA A 140 6.27 20.57 1.37
CA ALA A 140 6.64 20.58 -0.05
C ALA A 140 5.39 20.34 -0.91
N PRO A 141 5.28 20.96 -2.09
CA PRO A 141 4.17 20.74 -3.00
C PRO A 141 4.28 19.36 -3.65
N SER A 142 3.88 18.33 -2.91
CA SER A 142 3.74 16.97 -3.41
C SER A 142 2.36 16.43 -3.08
N ALA A 143 1.86 15.62 -3.99
CA ALA A 143 0.57 14.99 -3.88
C ALA A 143 0.67 13.58 -3.27
N ARG A 144 1.88 13.04 -3.12
CA ARG A 144 2.19 11.78 -2.42
C ARG A 144 3.46 11.94 -1.62
N PRO A 145 3.75 11.09 -0.62
CA PRO A 145 5.07 11.09 -0.01
C PRO A 145 6.16 10.82 -1.03
N GLN A 146 7.36 11.28 -0.73
CA GLN A 146 8.54 11.05 -1.53
C GLN A 146 9.69 10.65 -0.62
N ALA A 147 10.27 9.48 -0.85
CA ALA A 147 11.56 9.09 -0.28
C ALA A 147 12.66 9.37 -1.30
N ARG A 148 13.56 10.30 -0.98
CA ARG A 148 14.72 10.60 -1.81
C ARG A 148 15.99 10.09 -1.14
N ILE A 149 16.78 9.30 -1.86
CA ILE A 149 18.09 8.86 -1.39
C ILE A 149 19.01 10.07 -1.28
N LEU A 150 19.64 10.23 -0.12
CA LEU A 150 20.73 11.18 0.10
C LEU A 150 22.09 10.51 -0.05
N ALA A 151 22.21 9.27 0.40
CA ALA A 151 23.39 8.42 0.27
C ALA A 151 22.98 6.95 0.34
N SER A 152 23.65 6.07 -0.39
CA SER A 152 23.44 4.64 -0.30
C SER A 152 24.70 3.88 -0.71
N ASP A 153 25.15 2.97 0.14
CA ASP A 153 26.28 2.07 -0.08
C ASP A 153 26.06 0.76 0.69
N ALA A 154 27.08 -0.11 0.75
CA ALA A 154 27.00 -1.39 1.47
C ALA A 154 27.01 -1.25 3.01
N ARG A 155 27.15 -0.06 3.58
CA ARG A 155 27.17 0.22 5.03
C ARG A 155 26.00 1.08 5.48
N HIS A 156 25.47 1.96 4.64
CA HIS A 156 24.39 2.88 5.01
C HIS A 156 23.41 3.14 3.87
N LEU A 157 22.15 3.40 4.22
CA LEU A 157 21.13 3.99 3.37
C LEU A 157 20.53 5.20 4.08
N THR A 158 20.71 6.39 3.53
CA THR A 158 20.12 7.62 4.06
C THR A 158 19.05 8.13 3.13
N LEU A 159 17.85 8.33 3.68
CA LEU A 159 16.67 8.81 2.99
C LEU A 159 16.22 10.15 3.56
N ARG A 160 15.78 11.04 2.68
CA ARG A 160 14.94 12.19 3.02
C ARG A 160 13.52 11.90 2.58
N VAL A 161 12.65 11.72 3.55
CA VAL A 161 11.23 11.49 3.37
C VAL A 161 10.50 12.82 3.47
N SER A 162 9.67 13.14 2.48
CA SER A 162 8.79 14.31 2.49
C SER A 162 7.35 13.86 2.43
N PHE A 163 6.50 14.36 3.32
CA PHE A 163 5.08 14.00 3.39
C PHE A 163 4.22 15.08 2.75
N PRO A 164 3.11 14.70 2.08
CA PRO A 164 2.17 15.67 1.52
C PRO A 164 1.35 16.32 2.64
N ALA A 165 0.55 17.33 2.30
CA ALA A 165 -0.29 17.98 3.28
C ALA A 165 -1.38 17.04 3.80
N ALA A 166 -1.57 17.04 5.13
CA ALA A 166 -2.64 16.26 5.75
C ALA A 166 -4.03 16.84 5.44
N ARG A 167 -4.96 15.97 5.07
CA ARG A 167 -6.40 16.22 4.94
C ARG A 167 -7.14 15.66 6.14
N PHE A 168 -8.29 16.24 6.45
CA PHE A 168 -9.09 15.83 7.61
C PHE A 168 -10.51 15.55 7.19
N VAL A 169 -11.06 14.42 7.62
CA VAL A 169 -12.44 14.03 7.37
C VAL A 169 -13.14 13.74 8.70
N GLY A 170 -14.31 14.34 8.90
CA GLY A 170 -15.09 14.14 10.11
C GLY A 170 -15.65 12.72 10.17
N ARG A 171 -15.46 12.03 11.30
CA ARG A 171 -16.03 10.71 11.57
C ARG A 171 -16.77 10.71 12.91
N SER A 172 -17.89 10.01 13.00
CA SER A 172 -18.61 9.81 14.26
C SER A 172 -18.69 8.33 14.59
N GLY A 173 -18.60 7.98 15.87
CA GLY A 173 -18.67 6.59 16.35
C GLY A 173 -18.49 6.52 17.87
N ALA A 174 -19.04 5.49 18.50
CA ALA A 174 -19.00 5.32 19.97
C ALA A 174 -19.43 6.57 20.77
N GLY A 175 -20.46 7.30 20.29
CA GLY A 175 -20.92 8.55 20.93
C GLY A 175 -19.92 9.72 20.87
N ARG A 176 -18.85 9.59 20.08
CA ARG A 176 -17.77 10.57 19.92
C ARG A 176 -17.67 11.06 18.48
N THR A 177 -16.97 12.17 18.33
CA THR A 177 -16.65 12.80 17.05
C THR A 177 -15.14 12.86 16.92
N PHE A 178 -14.65 12.49 15.75
CA PHE A 178 -13.24 12.35 15.44
C PHE A 178 -12.92 13.06 14.12
N ALA A 179 -11.64 13.32 13.91
CA ALA A 179 -11.09 13.68 12.62
C ALA A 179 -10.17 12.53 12.15
N ARG A 180 -10.52 11.92 11.03
CA ARG A 180 -9.64 11.00 10.30
C ARG A 180 -8.57 11.84 9.61
N VAL A 181 -7.30 11.47 9.79
CA VAL A 181 -6.15 12.16 9.20
C VAL A 181 -5.75 11.38 7.96
N LEU A 182 -5.73 12.04 6.81
CA LEU A 182 -5.43 11.41 5.54
C LEU A 182 -4.24 12.09 4.89
N MET A 183 -3.40 11.30 4.25
CA MET A 183 -2.40 11.77 3.30
C MET A 183 -2.58 10.94 2.03
N ASP A 184 -2.43 11.56 0.87
CA ASP A 184 -2.56 10.85 -0.40
C ASP A 184 -1.35 9.93 -0.60
N GLY A 185 -1.57 8.68 -1.03
CA GLY A 185 -0.49 7.71 -1.29
C GLY A 185 0.10 7.01 -0.06
N VAL A 186 -0.59 7.02 1.08
CA VAL A 186 -0.20 6.25 2.27
C VAL A 186 -1.36 5.44 2.81
N GLY A 187 -1.03 4.34 3.49
CA GLY A 187 -1.99 3.54 4.24
C GLY A 187 -2.16 4.05 5.67
N ASP A 188 -2.94 3.30 6.45
CA ASP A 188 -3.19 3.58 7.87
C ASP A 188 -2.68 2.40 8.72
N PRO A 189 -1.37 2.27 8.95
CA PRO A 189 -0.83 1.17 9.77
C PRO A 189 -1.29 1.30 11.23
N GLY A 190 -1.62 0.19 11.87
CA GLY A 190 -1.96 0.16 13.29
C GLY A 190 -2.89 -0.97 13.69
N GLY A 191 -3.21 -1.02 14.98
CA GLY A 191 -4.19 -1.95 15.54
C GLY A 191 -5.62 -1.40 15.47
N VAL A 192 -6.57 -2.25 15.12
CA VAL A 192 -8.00 -1.91 15.10
C VAL A 192 -8.45 -1.35 16.45
N GLY A 193 -9.17 -0.23 16.44
CA GLY A 193 -9.64 0.47 17.63
C GLY A 193 -8.66 1.50 18.21
N GLY A 194 -7.36 1.43 17.88
CA GLY A 194 -6.35 2.42 18.20
C GLY A 194 -6.34 3.61 17.21
N PRO A 195 -5.55 4.67 17.45
CA PRO A 195 -5.51 5.84 16.57
C PRO A 195 -5.10 5.52 15.13
N GLU A 196 -5.92 5.95 14.17
CA GLU A 196 -5.67 5.85 12.73
C GLU A 196 -4.71 6.96 12.29
N LEU A 197 -3.51 6.58 11.82
CA LEU A 197 -2.47 7.52 11.44
C LEU A 197 -1.88 7.15 10.07
N PRO A 198 -1.63 8.15 9.20
CA PRO A 198 -1.04 7.90 7.89
C PRO A 198 0.37 7.33 8.00
N GLY A 199 0.68 6.29 7.21
CA GLY A 199 2.01 5.70 7.15
C GLY A 199 2.29 4.97 5.85
N MET A 200 3.57 4.89 5.51
CA MET A 200 4.10 4.31 4.30
C MET A 200 5.26 3.38 4.62
N ASN A 201 5.53 2.47 3.70
CA ASN A 201 6.61 1.51 3.83
C ASN A 201 7.55 1.70 2.63
N GLU A 202 8.86 1.69 2.89
CA GLU A 202 9.90 1.73 1.87
C GLU A 202 10.68 0.42 1.92
N LEU A 203 10.77 -0.27 0.78
CA LEU A 203 11.53 -1.51 0.65
C LEU A 203 12.96 -1.21 0.21
N PHE A 204 13.93 -1.82 0.86
CA PHE A 204 15.34 -1.68 0.52
C PHE A 204 16.07 -3.02 0.67
N ALA A 205 17.13 -3.22 -0.09
CA ALA A 205 17.99 -4.40 0.05
C ALA A 205 18.97 -4.24 1.21
N ILE A 206 19.27 -5.36 1.87
CA ILE A 206 20.22 -5.48 2.97
C ILE A 206 21.40 -6.33 2.47
N PRO A 207 22.67 -5.91 2.71
CA PRO A 207 23.83 -6.72 2.34
C PRO A 207 23.84 -8.11 3.00
N GLN A 208 24.48 -9.08 2.36
CA GLN A 208 24.61 -10.43 2.90
C GLN A 208 25.33 -10.41 4.26
N GLY A 209 24.78 -11.17 5.22
CA GLY A 209 25.27 -11.24 6.60
C GLY A 209 24.99 -9.99 7.46
N ALA A 210 24.47 -8.91 6.89
CA ALA A 210 24.28 -7.67 7.65
C ALA A 210 23.04 -7.70 8.56
N THR A 211 23.09 -6.96 9.67
CA THR A 211 21.91 -6.55 10.42
C THR A 211 21.54 -5.12 10.06
N ALA A 212 20.25 -4.82 9.97
CA ALA A 212 19.76 -3.48 9.64
C ALA A 212 19.19 -2.79 10.88
N SER A 213 19.62 -1.57 11.15
CA SER A 213 19.11 -0.73 12.23
C SER A 213 18.77 0.67 11.71
N VAL A 214 17.71 1.27 12.23
CA VAL A 214 17.23 2.58 11.79
C VAL A 214 17.48 3.66 12.84
N ARG A 215 17.96 4.81 12.39
CA ARG A 215 18.08 6.03 13.19
C ARG A 215 17.34 7.18 12.52
N ILE A 216 16.56 7.91 13.31
CA ILE A 216 15.88 9.12 12.86
C ILE A 216 16.85 10.29 13.05
N GLY A 217 17.07 11.04 11.97
CA GLY A 217 17.85 12.27 11.95
C GLY A 217 16.96 13.50 12.14
N SER A 218 17.15 14.50 11.28
CA SER A 218 16.40 15.75 11.36
C SER A 218 14.91 15.55 11.01
N THR A 219 14.00 16.19 11.75
CA THR A 219 12.57 16.16 11.47
C THR A 219 12.00 17.56 11.35
N SER A 220 11.04 17.75 10.44
CA SER A 220 10.22 18.95 10.35
C SER A 220 8.76 18.56 10.54
N SER A 221 8.07 19.24 11.46
CA SER A 221 6.72 18.88 11.85
C SER A 221 5.98 20.06 12.47
N TYR A 222 4.66 20.01 12.48
CA TYR A 222 3.81 20.92 13.24
C TYR A 222 2.84 20.14 14.14
N THR A 223 2.33 20.78 15.19
CA THR A 223 1.42 20.13 16.15
C THR A 223 0.05 20.78 16.18
N LEU A 224 -1.00 19.96 16.09
CA LEU A 224 -2.39 20.33 16.31
C LEU A 224 -2.85 19.87 17.69
N GLY A 225 -3.28 20.81 18.53
CA GLY A 225 -3.94 20.51 19.82
C GLY A 225 -5.46 20.49 19.72
N ALA A 226 -6.11 19.82 20.66
CA ALA A 226 -7.58 19.65 20.73
C ALA A 226 -8.16 18.96 19.49
N VAL A 227 -7.47 17.92 19.01
CA VAL A 227 -7.92 17.04 17.93
C VAL A 227 -8.15 15.63 18.49
N ASP A 228 -9.33 15.07 18.27
CA ASP A 228 -9.59 13.65 18.50
C ASP A 228 -9.37 12.89 17.18
N VAL A 229 -8.29 12.13 17.08
CA VAL A 229 -8.00 11.31 15.88
C VAL A 229 -8.93 10.10 15.82
N ALA A 230 -9.45 9.77 14.65
CA ALA A 230 -10.34 8.62 14.46
C ALA A 230 -9.64 7.29 14.78
N PRO A 231 -10.36 6.29 15.32
CA PRO A 231 -9.79 4.96 15.51
C PRO A 231 -9.77 4.17 14.19
N LEU A 232 -8.71 3.39 13.99
CA LEU A 232 -8.60 2.47 12.86
C LEU A 232 -9.74 1.46 12.92
N GLN A 233 -10.46 1.28 11.81
CA GLN A 233 -11.56 0.33 11.72
C GLN A 233 -11.11 -0.93 10.99
N PRO A 234 -11.74 -2.08 11.24
CA PRO A 234 -11.48 -3.28 10.43
C PRO A 234 -11.76 -2.97 8.96
N GLN A 235 -10.96 -3.57 8.07
CA GLN A 235 -11.20 -3.46 6.63
C GLN A 235 -12.59 -4.01 6.30
N PRO A 236 -13.35 -3.34 5.40
CA PRO A 236 -14.57 -3.91 4.86
C PRO A 236 -14.22 -5.18 4.09
N VAL A 237 -15.10 -6.16 4.13
CA VAL A 237 -14.97 -7.37 3.32
C VAL A 237 -15.85 -7.23 2.09
N ASP A 238 -15.35 -7.66 0.93
CA ASP A 238 -16.07 -7.53 -0.33
C ASP A 238 -17.03 -8.70 -0.50
N THR A 239 -18.26 -8.55 0.00
CA THR A 239 -19.29 -9.58 -0.05
C THR A 239 -20.69 -8.99 0.01
N LEU A 240 -21.62 -9.61 -0.72
CA LEU A 240 -23.04 -9.27 -0.70
C LEU A 240 -23.78 -9.81 0.53
N ASN A 241 -23.09 -10.59 1.38
CA ASN A 241 -23.73 -11.21 2.53
C ASN A 241 -23.92 -10.17 3.67
N PRO A 242 -25.16 -9.92 4.12
CA PRO A 242 -25.46 -8.92 5.13
C PRO A 242 -24.85 -9.22 6.51
N LYS A 243 -24.43 -10.47 6.80
CA LYS A 243 -23.63 -10.80 8.01
C LYS A 243 -22.29 -10.07 8.06
N PHE A 244 -21.82 -9.60 6.92
CA PHE A 244 -20.57 -8.89 6.75
C PHE A 244 -20.76 -7.39 6.41
N ALA A 245 -22.00 -6.89 6.52
CA ALA A 245 -22.30 -5.47 6.50
C ALA A 245 -21.50 -4.70 7.57
N ASP A 246 -21.42 -3.36 7.43
CA ASP A 246 -20.66 -2.42 8.29
C ASP A 246 -20.41 -2.96 9.71
N ARG A 247 -19.21 -3.49 9.93
CA ARG A 247 -18.82 -4.08 11.22
C ARG A 247 -19.01 -3.03 12.33
N PRO A 248 -19.38 -3.46 13.56
CA PRO A 248 -19.54 -2.53 14.67
C PRO A 248 -18.31 -1.64 14.86
N PHE A 249 -18.54 -0.35 15.08
CA PHE A 249 -17.47 0.62 15.26
C PHE A 249 -16.54 0.19 16.41
N ARG A 250 -15.26 -0.02 16.10
CA ARG A 250 -14.22 -0.42 17.06
C ARG A 250 -13.54 0.80 17.65
N PHE A 251 -13.43 0.84 18.96
CA PHE A 251 -12.80 1.92 19.71
C PHE A 251 -12.17 1.32 20.96
N ASP A 252 -10.87 1.53 21.15
CA ASP A 252 -10.15 1.11 22.35
C ASP A 252 -10.13 2.26 23.39
N PRO A 253 -10.91 2.18 24.48
CA PRO A 253 -10.92 3.23 25.49
C PRO A 253 -9.59 3.37 26.24
N ALA A 254 -8.82 2.28 26.39
CA ALA A 254 -7.54 2.31 27.09
C ALA A 254 -6.49 3.07 26.26
N ALA A 255 -6.34 2.74 24.98
CA ALA A 255 -5.48 3.49 24.07
C ALA A 255 -5.82 5.00 24.07
N TYR A 256 -7.12 5.34 24.05
CA TYR A 256 -7.57 6.73 24.00
C TYR A 256 -7.50 7.51 25.32
N ARG A 257 -7.31 6.83 26.47
CA ARG A 257 -7.01 7.47 27.76
C ARG A 257 -5.51 7.67 27.97
N SER A 258 -4.68 6.88 27.28
CA SER A 258 -3.22 6.94 27.40
C SER A 258 -2.64 8.29 26.96
N ARG A 259 -1.63 8.77 27.69
CA ARG A 259 -0.82 9.94 27.30
C ARG A 259 0.39 9.56 26.44
N THR A 260 0.56 8.28 26.15
CA THR A 260 1.65 7.75 25.33
C THR A 260 1.50 8.21 23.89
N THR A 261 2.63 8.40 23.20
CA THR A 261 2.66 8.74 21.78
C THR A 261 2.51 7.49 20.92
N PHE A 262 1.57 7.53 19.97
CA PHE A 262 1.32 6.47 18.99
C PHE A 262 1.66 6.94 17.57
N PRO A 263 2.39 6.14 16.77
CA PRO A 263 3.35 5.14 17.26
C PRO A 263 4.46 5.81 18.08
N ARG A 264 5.19 5.04 18.89
CA ARG A 264 6.26 5.56 19.76
C ARG A 264 7.39 6.20 18.95
N LEU A 265 7.79 5.55 17.87
CA LEU A 265 8.80 6.03 16.93
C LEU A 265 8.14 6.31 15.57
N PRO A 266 8.50 7.41 14.90
CA PRO A 266 7.92 7.76 13.61
C PRO A 266 8.56 7.03 12.42
N ALA A 267 9.68 6.33 12.65
CA ALA A 267 10.33 5.40 11.73
C ALA A 267 10.81 4.18 12.50
N GLN A 268 10.58 2.98 11.98
CA GLN A 268 11.04 1.73 12.58
C GLN A 268 11.31 0.67 11.50
N MET A 269 12.19 -0.29 11.82
CA MET A 269 12.37 -1.47 10.97
C MET A 269 11.07 -2.28 10.95
N GLY A 270 10.66 -2.69 9.75
CA GLY A 270 9.59 -3.65 9.51
C GLY A 270 10.12 -5.07 9.38
N THR A 271 9.35 -5.92 8.71
CA THR A 271 9.71 -7.33 8.49
C THR A 271 10.87 -7.41 7.50
N GLN A 272 11.83 -8.28 7.78
CA GLN A 272 12.85 -8.66 6.83
C GLN A 272 12.42 -9.95 6.13
N HIS A 273 12.61 -10.01 4.84
CA HIS A 273 12.27 -11.18 4.02
C HIS A 273 13.23 -11.29 2.85
N THR A 274 13.16 -12.38 2.11
CA THR A 274 13.91 -12.55 0.87
C THR A 274 12.98 -12.33 -0.31
N MET A 275 13.51 -11.79 -1.40
CA MET A 275 12.86 -11.75 -2.70
C MET A 275 13.88 -12.23 -3.73
N ARG A 276 13.83 -13.53 -4.00
CA ARG A 276 14.70 -14.28 -4.89
C ARG A 276 16.16 -14.09 -4.50
N ASP A 277 16.86 -13.15 -5.12
CA ASP A 277 18.31 -12.94 -4.92
C ASP A 277 18.66 -11.95 -3.82
N LEU A 278 17.67 -11.18 -3.35
CA LEU A 278 17.89 -10.06 -2.46
C LEU A 278 17.24 -10.30 -1.12
N ARG A 279 18.01 -10.10 -0.05
CA ARG A 279 17.44 -9.94 1.29
C ARG A 279 16.92 -8.51 1.42
N LEU A 280 15.64 -8.37 1.71
CA LEU A 280 14.93 -7.11 1.82
C LEU A 280 14.66 -6.75 3.28
N GLY A 281 14.74 -5.45 3.55
CA GLY A 281 14.23 -4.82 4.73
C GLY A 281 13.10 -3.87 4.36
N GLU A 282 12.14 -3.75 5.27
CA GLU A 282 11.08 -2.76 5.19
C GLU A 282 11.36 -1.63 6.19
N LEU A 283 11.18 -0.39 5.75
CA LEU A 283 11.23 0.79 6.62
C LEU A 283 9.80 1.34 6.78
N ASN A 284 9.24 1.14 7.97
CA ASN A 284 7.89 1.60 8.32
C ASN A 284 7.95 3.05 8.81
N LEU A 285 7.31 3.95 8.09
CA LEU A 285 7.34 5.40 8.32
C LEU A 285 5.93 5.91 8.58
N THR A 286 5.74 6.76 9.58
CA THR A 286 4.45 7.43 9.79
C THR A 286 4.55 8.93 9.52
N GLY A 287 3.53 9.46 8.83
CA GLY A 287 3.35 10.87 8.59
C GLY A 287 2.86 11.63 9.84
N ALA A 288 2.45 10.94 10.91
CA ALA A 288 1.96 11.59 12.11
C ALA A 288 2.17 10.78 13.40
N GLN A 289 2.24 11.49 14.52
CA GLN A 289 2.25 10.92 15.87
C GLN A 289 1.13 11.54 16.70
N TYR A 290 0.46 10.73 17.52
CA TYR A 290 -0.69 11.18 18.30
C TYR A 290 -0.58 10.79 19.77
N GLN A 291 -0.91 11.73 20.65
CA GLN A 291 -1.04 11.52 22.10
C GLN A 291 -2.52 11.65 22.48
N PRO A 292 -3.27 10.53 22.60
CA PRO A 292 -4.71 10.54 22.76
C PRO A 292 -5.22 11.29 23.99
N GLY A 293 -4.64 11.01 25.16
CA GLY A 293 -5.01 11.64 26.43
C GLY A 293 -4.72 13.14 26.46
N LEU A 294 -3.83 13.64 25.59
CA LEU A 294 -3.53 15.06 25.44
C LEU A 294 -4.23 15.70 24.23
N ARG A 295 -4.86 14.91 23.36
CA ARG A 295 -5.48 15.35 22.09
C ARG A 295 -4.50 16.17 21.24
N ARG A 296 -3.24 15.72 21.18
CA ARG A 296 -2.13 16.36 20.47
C ARG A 296 -1.69 15.48 19.30
N LEU A 297 -1.85 16.01 18.09
CA LEU A 297 -1.45 15.37 16.84
C LEU A 297 -0.25 16.12 16.25
N ARG A 298 0.91 15.47 16.19
CA ARG A 298 2.12 15.95 15.52
C ARG A 298 2.12 15.41 14.10
N ILE A 299 2.26 16.26 13.10
CA ILE A 299 2.29 15.88 11.68
C ILE A 299 3.67 16.21 11.13
N PHE A 300 4.34 15.21 10.55
CA PHE A 300 5.62 15.37 9.90
C PHE A 300 5.43 15.89 8.48
N THR A 301 6.27 16.85 8.10
CA THR A 301 6.36 17.37 6.72
C THR A 301 7.62 16.86 6.04
N ARG A 302 8.66 16.58 6.83
CA ARG A 302 9.93 16.00 6.38
C ARG A 302 10.59 15.20 7.50
N MET A 303 11.26 14.12 7.14
CA MET A 303 12.05 13.29 8.04
C MET A 303 13.29 12.79 7.31
N ASP A 304 14.46 12.98 7.90
CA ASP A 304 15.69 12.33 7.44
C ASP A 304 15.88 11.05 8.25
N VAL A 305 16.10 9.93 7.58
CA VAL A 305 16.24 8.60 8.19
C VAL A 305 17.50 7.95 7.66
N THR A 306 18.23 7.26 8.54
CA THR A 306 19.43 6.50 8.17
C THR A 306 19.28 5.07 8.62
N VAL A 307 19.36 4.14 7.69
CA VAL A 307 19.52 2.71 7.94
C VAL A 307 21.02 2.40 7.92
N THR A 308 21.50 1.70 8.95
CA THR A 308 22.90 1.24 9.07
C THR A 308 22.95 -0.27 8.94
N PHE A 309 23.88 -0.76 8.13
CA PHE A 309 24.13 -2.18 7.88
C PHE A 309 25.35 -2.65 8.67
N GLY A 310 25.10 -3.24 9.85
CA GLY A 310 26.13 -3.77 10.77
C GLY A 310 26.19 -5.30 10.78
N GLY A 311 26.68 -5.90 11.87
CA GLY A 311 26.82 -7.36 12.00
C GLY A 311 27.90 -7.95 11.08
N ASP A 312 27.71 -9.20 10.64
CA ASP A 312 28.61 -9.91 9.72
C ASP A 312 28.47 -9.44 8.26
N ASN A 313 28.35 -8.12 8.08
CA ASN A 313 28.12 -7.49 6.80
C ASN A 313 29.31 -7.71 5.85
N ARG A 314 29.09 -8.56 4.85
CA ARG A 314 30.09 -8.98 3.85
C ARG A 314 30.37 -7.94 2.77
N GLY A 315 29.61 -6.84 2.73
CA GLY A 315 29.84 -5.72 1.82
C GLY A 315 29.21 -5.85 0.43
N PHE A 316 28.49 -6.95 0.14
CA PHE A 316 27.78 -7.17 -1.12
C PHE A 316 26.33 -7.60 -0.87
N PHE A 317 25.43 -7.26 -1.80
CA PHE A 317 24.00 -7.53 -1.66
C PHE A 317 23.59 -8.87 -2.28
N ALA A 318 24.17 -9.22 -3.42
CA ALA A 318 23.92 -10.47 -4.14
C ALA A 318 25.14 -10.85 -4.99
N ASP A 319 25.04 -11.97 -5.69
CA ASP A 319 25.97 -12.34 -6.76
C ASP A 319 25.64 -11.62 -8.08
N ASP A 320 26.53 -11.74 -9.06
CA ASP A 320 26.41 -11.07 -10.36
C ASP A 320 25.29 -11.63 -11.26
N ARG A 321 24.68 -12.77 -10.92
CA ARG A 321 23.48 -13.25 -11.63
C ARG A 321 22.30 -12.30 -11.44
N LEU A 322 22.30 -11.46 -10.40
CA LEU A 322 21.28 -10.44 -10.21
C LEU A 322 21.10 -9.58 -11.47
N LEU A 323 22.20 -9.22 -12.14
CA LEU A 323 22.21 -8.39 -13.35
C LEU A 323 22.35 -9.18 -14.65
N SER A 324 22.34 -10.51 -14.57
CA SER A 324 22.35 -11.39 -15.74
C SER A 324 21.17 -11.08 -16.68
N PRO A 325 21.35 -11.14 -18.01
CA PRO A 325 20.24 -11.06 -18.97
C PRO A 325 19.13 -12.09 -18.72
N TRP A 326 19.46 -13.22 -18.09
CA TRP A 326 18.52 -14.28 -17.70
C TRP A 326 17.69 -13.94 -16.45
N ASN A 327 17.89 -12.75 -15.85
CA ASN A 327 17.16 -12.29 -14.67
C ASN A 327 16.38 -10.98 -14.95
N LEU A 328 16.20 -10.59 -16.21
CA LEU A 328 15.58 -9.31 -16.60
C LEU A 328 14.20 -9.05 -15.98
N PRO A 329 13.27 -10.03 -15.90
CA PRO A 329 11.98 -9.81 -15.25
C PRO A 329 12.12 -9.41 -13.77
N ALA A 330 12.99 -10.10 -13.03
CA ALA A 330 13.27 -9.79 -11.64
C ALA A 330 13.99 -8.43 -11.50
N GLN A 331 14.95 -8.12 -12.37
CA GLN A 331 15.62 -6.82 -12.38
C GLN A 331 14.65 -5.64 -12.53
N LYS A 332 13.62 -5.78 -13.37
CA LYS A 332 12.60 -4.73 -13.53
C LYS A 332 11.83 -4.54 -12.22
N LEU A 333 11.38 -5.64 -11.60
CA LEU A 333 10.70 -5.60 -10.30
C LEU A 333 11.57 -4.93 -9.23
N TYR A 334 12.85 -5.28 -9.16
CA TYR A 334 13.79 -4.70 -8.21
C TYR A 334 13.99 -3.20 -8.41
N LYS A 335 14.18 -2.75 -9.66
CA LYS A 335 14.33 -1.31 -9.99
C LYS A 335 13.12 -0.50 -9.58
N ASP A 336 11.92 -1.06 -9.74
CA ASP A 336 10.66 -0.36 -9.46
C ASP A 336 10.28 -0.40 -7.97
N SER A 337 10.74 -1.42 -7.23
CA SER A 337 10.26 -1.69 -5.85
C SER A 337 11.30 -1.43 -4.76
N ILE A 338 12.60 -1.47 -5.07
CA ILE A 338 13.67 -1.40 -4.07
C ILE A 338 14.34 -0.04 -4.14
N THR A 339 14.23 0.75 -3.06
CA THR A 339 14.71 2.12 -3.01
C THR A 339 16.22 2.22 -3.32
N ASN A 340 17.06 1.33 -2.78
CA ASN A 340 18.52 1.40 -2.93
C ASN A 340 19.10 0.53 -4.06
N PHE A 341 18.31 0.16 -5.07
CA PHE A 341 18.76 -0.78 -6.11
C PHE A 341 20.02 -0.33 -6.85
N THR A 342 20.25 0.98 -7.02
CA THR A 342 21.51 1.48 -7.63
C THR A 342 22.74 1.08 -6.82
N ALA A 343 22.67 1.10 -5.49
CA ALA A 343 23.77 0.66 -4.62
C ALA A 343 23.93 -0.88 -4.64
N VAL A 344 22.82 -1.60 -4.78
CA VAL A 344 22.82 -3.06 -4.96
C VAL A 344 23.61 -3.43 -6.21
N ALA A 345 23.28 -2.81 -7.35
CA ALA A 345 23.91 -3.09 -8.64
C ALA A 345 25.42 -2.79 -8.67
N SER A 346 25.92 -1.87 -7.83
CA SER A 346 27.34 -1.53 -7.74
C SER A 346 28.13 -2.35 -6.71
N HIS A 347 27.47 -3.19 -5.92
CA HIS A 347 28.09 -3.99 -4.84
C HIS A 347 27.66 -5.46 -4.94
N LEU A 348 27.95 -6.07 -6.09
CA LEU A 348 27.75 -7.49 -6.33
C LEU A 348 29.05 -8.27 -6.13
N THR A 349 28.94 -9.54 -5.78
CA THR A 349 30.09 -10.45 -5.75
C THR A 349 30.25 -11.17 -7.09
N HIS A 350 31.51 -11.30 -7.54
CA HIS A 350 31.89 -11.97 -8.80
C HIS A 350 32.68 -13.27 -8.56
N LEU A 351 32.59 -13.81 -7.34
CA LEU A 351 33.43 -14.93 -6.91
C LEU A 351 32.96 -16.29 -7.46
N ARG A 352 31.80 -16.36 -8.11
CA ARG A 352 31.19 -17.61 -8.57
C ARG A 352 31.19 -17.69 -10.09
N LYS A 353 31.55 -18.87 -10.60
CA LYS A 353 31.38 -19.24 -12.01
C LYS A 353 30.17 -20.17 -12.10
N TYR A 354 29.30 -19.91 -13.07
CA TYR A 354 28.09 -20.69 -13.30
C TYR A 354 28.17 -21.43 -14.62
N LEU A 355 27.55 -22.60 -14.69
CA LEU A 355 27.32 -23.28 -15.96
C LEU A 355 26.11 -22.68 -16.67
N LEU A 356 26.16 -22.63 -18.00
CA LEU A 356 25.01 -22.24 -18.83
C LEU A 356 23.97 -23.40 -18.90
N CYS A 357 23.32 -23.65 -17.77
CA CYS A 357 22.23 -24.61 -17.59
C CYS A 357 21.01 -23.94 -16.94
N GLY A 358 19.92 -24.70 -16.78
CA GLY A 358 18.62 -24.26 -16.26
C GLY A 358 17.66 -23.77 -17.34
N GLU A 359 16.54 -23.20 -16.90
CA GLU A 359 15.45 -22.70 -17.75
C GLU A 359 14.87 -21.37 -17.23
N ASP A 360 14.35 -20.56 -18.15
CA ASP A 360 13.57 -19.37 -17.84
C ASP A 360 12.12 -19.73 -17.49
N LEU A 361 11.58 -20.73 -18.20
CA LEU A 361 10.22 -21.23 -18.04
C LEU A 361 10.24 -22.71 -17.68
N LEU A 362 9.72 -23.06 -16.51
CA LEU A 362 9.53 -24.43 -16.06
C LEU A 362 8.05 -24.80 -16.14
N ILE A 363 7.70 -25.82 -16.93
CA ILE A 363 6.35 -26.35 -17.03
C ILE A 363 6.28 -27.66 -16.27
N VAL A 364 5.50 -27.69 -15.18
CA VAL A 364 5.22 -28.89 -14.39
C VAL A 364 3.87 -29.45 -14.82
N THR A 365 3.81 -30.74 -15.17
CA THR A 365 2.61 -31.33 -15.77
C THR A 365 2.45 -32.81 -15.41
N PRO A 366 1.23 -33.38 -15.32
CA PRO A 366 1.06 -34.82 -15.23
C PRO A 366 1.37 -35.49 -16.60
N PRO A 367 1.73 -36.79 -16.61
CA PRO A 367 2.08 -37.48 -17.86
C PRO A 367 1.01 -37.40 -18.96
N ALA A 368 -0.27 -37.42 -18.58
CA ALA A 368 -1.39 -37.33 -19.50
C ALA A 368 -1.46 -35.99 -20.28
N LEU A 369 -0.92 -34.91 -19.73
CA LEU A 369 -0.89 -33.59 -20.37
C LEU A 369 0.46 -33.24 -20.99
N ALA A 370 1.46 -34.12 -20.90
CA ALA A 370 2.79 -33.87 -21.41
C ALA A 370 2.85 -33.51 -22.91
N PRO A 371 2.03 -34.09 -23.82
CA PRO A 371 2.00 -33.64 -25.21
C PRO A 371 1.58 -32.17 -25.38
N ALA A 372 0.61 -31.71 -24.59
CA ALA A 372 0.18 -30.31 -24.60
C ALA A 372 1.25 -29.39 -23.98
N ALA A 373 1.87 -29.83 -22.88
CA ALA A 373 2.98 -29.12 -22.25
C ALA A 373 4.17 -28.96 -23.21
N GLN A 374 4.49 -30.01 -23.97
CA GLN A 374 5.55 -29.95 -24.98
C GLN A 374 5.19 -29.02 -26.14
N THR A 375 3.93 -28.97 -26.54
CA THR A 375 3.46 -28.01 -27.55
C THR A 375 3.64 -26.56 -27.08
N LEU A 376 3.29 -26.27 -25.83
CA LEU A 376 3.54 -24.96 -25.23
C LEU A 376 5.04 -24.66 -25.11
N ALA A 377 5.84 -25.63 -24.68
CA ALA A 377 7.28 -25.49 -24.54
C ALA A 377 7.94 -25.13 -25.87
N SER A 378 7.62 -25.85 -26.95
CA SER A 378 8.14 -25.59 -28.29
C SER A 378 7.77 -24.19 -28.78
N ALA A 379 6.54 -23.73 -28.52
CA ALA A 379 6.11 -22.37 -28.86
C ALA A 379 6.91 -21.31 -28.09
N ARG A 380 7.13 -21.50 -26.78
CA ARG A 380 7.91 -20.54 -25.96
C ARG A 380 9.40 -20.56 -26.29
N GLN A 381 9.95 -21.73 -26.66
CA GLN A 381 11.30 -21.82 -27.19
C GLN A 381 11.44 -21.06 -28.51
N ALA A 382 10.44 -21.11 -29.40
CA ALA A 382 10.42 -20.30 -30.62
C ALA A 382 10.37 -18.78 -30.33
N ASP A 383 9.73 -18.38 -29.21
CA ASP A 383 9.75 -17.00 -28.71
C ASP A 383 11.07 -16.61 -28.01
N GLY A 384 12.01 -17.54 -27.85
CA GLY A 384 13.32 -17.31 -27.24
C GLY A 384 13.44 -17.66 -25.75
N PHE A 385 12.43 -18.29 -25.14
CA PHE A 385 12.50 -18.75 -23.75
C PHE A 385 13.21 -20.10 -23.65
N ARG A 386 14.21 -20.20 -22.77
CA ARG A 386 14.76 -21.50 -22.40
C ARG A 386 13.72 -22.22 -21.55
N THR A 387 13.11 -23.27 -22.10
CA THR A 387 11.92 -23.91 -21.48
C THR A 387 12.17 -25.38 -21.22
N SER A 388 11.84 -25.83 -20.00
CA SER A 388 11.88 -27.24 -19.59
C SER A 388 10.45 -27.73 -19.25
N VAL A 389 10.15 -28.98 -19.60
CA VAL A 389 8.93 -29.67 -19.20
C VAL A 389 9.31 -30.80 -18.25
N VAL A 390 8.69 -30.85 -17.07
CA VAL A 390 8.90 -31.90 -16.08
C VAL A 390 7.58 -32.57 -15.73
N GLN A 391 7.62 -33.89 -15.67
CA GLN A 391 6.45 -34.71 -15.38
C GLN A 391 6.35 -35.04 -13.89
N THR A 392 5.16 -34.95 -13.33
CA THR A 392 4.87 -35.53 -12.01
C THR A 392 4.70 -37.05 -12.08
N GLY A 393 4.84 -37.72 -10.94
CA GLY A 393 4.75 -39.17 -10.82
C GLY A 393 5.93 -39.79 -10.08
N SER A 394 5.98 -41.12 -10.04
CA SER A 394 6.96 -41.91 -9.27
C SER A 394 7.95 -42.69 -10.14
N ALA A 395 7.82 -42.61 -11.47
CA ALA A 395 8.75 -43.28 -12.38
C ALA A 395 10.10 -42.56 -12.43
N PRO A 396 11.20 -43.22 -12.83
CA PRO A 396 12.49 -42.57 -13.02
C PRO A 396 12.38 -41.32 -13.91
N GLY A 397 12.93 -40.20 -13.43
CA GLY A 397 12.87 -38.90 -14.12
C GLY A 397 11.62 -38.05 -13.82
N GLN A 398 10.69 -38.53 -12.99
CA GLN A 398 9.53 -37.75 -12.53
C GLN A 398 9.80 -37.11 -11.16
N ILE A 399 9.12 -35.99 -10.89
CA ILE A 399 9.45 -35.09 -9.76
C ILE A 399 8.61 -35.35 -8.50
N GLY A 400 7.90 -36.48 -8.43
CA GLY A 400 7.00 -36.84 -7.34
C GLY A 400 5.53 -36.52 -7.61
N THR A 401 4.66 -36.90 -6.67
CA THR A 401 3.19 -36.79 -6.77
C THR A 401 2.59 -35.87 -5.70
N THR A 402 3.32 -35.53 -4.64
CA THR A 402 2.82 -34.67 -3.57
C THR A 402 3.20 -33.21 -3.80
N ASN A 403 2.44 -32.29 -3.17
CA ASN A 403 2.72 -30.87 -3.26
C ASN A 403 4.12 -30.50 -2.71
N SER A 404 4.53 -31.10 -1.58
CA SER A 404 5.87 -30.90 -1.02
C SER A 404 6.99 -31.40 -1.95
N GLN A 405 6.80 -32.51 -2.66
CA GLN A 405 7.79 -33.02 -3.62
C GLN A 405 7.94 -32.08 -4.82
N ILE A 406 6.82 -31.67 -5.41
CA ILE A 406 6.80 -30.74 -6.53
C ILE A 406 7.44 -29.40 -6.12
N GLN A 407 7.11 -28.89 -4.93
CA GLN A 407 7.70 -27.67 -4.38
C GLN A 407 9.20 -27.82 -4.17
N SER A 408 9.65 -28.95 -3.62
CA SER A 408 11.08 -29.20 -3.41
C SER A 408 11.84 -29.20 -4.72
N TYR A 409 11.27 -29.78 -5.79
CA TYR A 409 11.85 -29.73 -7.13
C TYR A 409 11.97 -28.29 -7.65
N ILE A 410 10.86 -27.54 -7.65
CA ILE A 410 10.85 -26.14 -8.13
C ILE A 410 11.83 -25.28 -7.33
N ARG A 411 11.87 -25.43 -5.99
CA ARG A 411 12.83 -24.73 -5.12
C ARG A 411 14.27 -25.07 -5.47
N GLY A 412 14.56 -26.32 -5.81
CA GLY A 412 15.88 -26.73 -6.28
C GLY A 412 16.32 -25.94 -7.52
N GLU A 413 15.44 -25.77 -8.49
CA GLU A 413 15.71 -24.96 -9.69
C GLU A 413 15.88 -23.47 -9.35
N LEU A 414 15.01 -22.91 -8.50
CA LEU A 414 15.06 -21.50 -8.09
C LEU A 414 16.27 -21.14 -7.22
N THR A 415 16.80 -22.09 -6.46
CA THR A 415 17.92 -21.88 -5.52
C THR A 415 19.24 -22.47 -6.02
N SER A 416 19.27 -23.03 -7.24
CA SER A 416 20.46 -23.59 -7.85
C SER A 416 21.64 -22.63 -7.76
N THR A 417 22.76 -23.12 -7.21
CA THR A 417 24.01 -22.36 -7.08
C THR A 417 24.99 -22.65 -8.22
N PHE A 418 24.64 -23.60 -9.10
CA PHE A 418 25.48 -24.09 -10.18
C PHE A 418 25.04 -23.57 -11.55
N CYS A 419 23.73 -23.50 -11.79
CA CYS A 419 23.19 -23.00 -13.05
C CYS A 419 23.08 -21.47 -13.08
N LEU A 420 23.42 -20.92 -14.25
CA LEU A 420 23.29 -19.50 -14.53
C LEU A 420 21.82 -19.08 -14.69
N VAL A 421 21.04 -19.89 -15.41
CA VAL A 421 19.63 -19.64 -15.67
C VAL A 421 18.82 -20.30 -14.56
N ARG A 422 17.82 -19.57 -14.05
CA ARG A 422 16.87 -20.06 -13.05
C ARG A 422 15.47 -19.59 -13.43
N PRO A 423 14.42 -20.36 -13.13
CA PRO A 423 13.07 -20.04 -13.58
C PRO A 423 12.67 -18.61 -13.21
N SER A 424 12.26 -17.84 -14.21
CA SER A 424 11.52 -16.58 -14.03
C SER A 424 10.01 -16.81 -14.08
N TYR A 425 9.61 -17.94 -14.68
CA TYR A 425 8.23 -18.36 -14.84
C TYR A 425 8.08 -19.85 -14.51
N VAL A 426 7.02 -20.19 -13.79
CA VAL A 426 6.59 -21.57 -13.55
C VAL A 426 5.14 -21.71 -13.98
N VAL A 427 4.83 -22.77 -14.72
CA VAL A 427 3.48 -23.12 -15.14
C VAL A 427 3.11 -24.48 -14.58
N LEU A 428 2.05 -24.55 -13.78
CA LEU A 428 1.44 -25.79 -13.30
C LEU A 428 0.36 -26.23 -14.31
N MET A 429 0.74 -26.98 -15.34
CA MET A 429 -0.20 -27.42 -16.36
C MET A 429 -1.00 -28.63 -15.87
N GLY A 430 -2.14 -28.37 -15.20
CA GLY A 430 -3.08 -29.37 -14.72
C GLY A 430 -4.02 -28.83 -13.65
N SER A 431 -5.14 -29.52 -13.42
CA SER A 431 -6.08 -29.15 -12.35
C SER A 431 -5.46 -29.37 -10.96
N ALA A 432 -6.08 -28.82 -9.91
CA ALA A 432 -5.68 -29.08 -8.53
C ALA A 432 -5.79 -30.56 -8.12
N SER A 433 -6.63 -31.36 -8.81
CA SER A 433 -6.71 -32.81 -8.60
C SER A 433 -5.58 -33.59 -9.27
N GLN A 434 -4.97 -33.04 -10.33
CA GLN A 434 -3.85 -33.66 -11.04
C GLN A 434 -2.49 -33.19 -10.51
N LEU A 435 -2.41 -31.93 -10.06
CA LEU A 435 -1.25 -31.29 -9.46
C LEU A 435 -1.72 -30.66 -8.15
N PRO A 436 -1.48 -31.32 -7.00
CA PRO A 436 -2.02 -30.90 -5.71
C PRO A 436 -1.60 -29.46 -5.37
N THR A 437 -2.42 -28.77 -4.59
CA THR A 437 -2.15 -27.41 -4.09
C THR A 437 -1.86 -27.45 -2.59
N PHE A 438 -1.50 -26.32 -1.99
CA PHE A 438 -1.36 -26.22 -0.54
C PHE A 438 -2.66 -25.70 0.07
N GLU A 439 -2.99 -26.19 1.25
CA GLU A 439 -4.11 -25.69 2.04
C GLU A 439 -3.59 -25.07 3.33
N SER A 440 -4.03 -23.84 3.63
CA SER A 440 -3.71 -23.15 4.88
C SER A 440 -5.01 -22.77 5.60
N PRO A 441 -5.04 -22.76 6.95
CA PRO A 441 -6.23 -22.30 7.68
C PRO A 441 -6.68 -20.90 7.25
N ASP A 442 -7.97 -20.69 7.04
CA ASP A 442 -8.51 -19.36 6.75
C ASP A 442 -8.37 -18.47 8.00
N PRO A 443 -7.66 -17.32 7.90
CA PRO A 443 -7.49 -16.38 9.01
C PRO A 443 -8.81 -15.86 9.59
N ASN A 444 -9.90 -15.89 8.81
CA ASN A 444 -11.21 -15.39 9.20
C ASN A 444 -12.17 -16.50 9.65
N ASN A 445 -11.85 -17.77 9.36
CA ASN A 445 -12.67 -18.90 9.71
C ASN A 445 -11.81 -20.14 9.99
N PRO A 446 -11.54 -20.45 11.27
CA PRO A 446 -10.70 -21.58 11.67
C PRO A 446 -11.22 -22.96 11.20
N MET A 447 -12.48 -23.04 10.76
CA MET A 447 -13.12 -24.26 10.25
C MET A 447 -13.00 -24.44 8.74
N SER A 448 -12.31 -23.55 8.02
CA SER A 448 -12.07 -23.67 6.58
C SER A 448 -10.60 -23.48 6.24
N THR A 449 -10.20 -24.02 5.10
CA THR A 449 -8.88 -23.81 4.50
C THR A 449 -8.97 -22.92 3.27
N VAL A 450 -7.87 -22.24 2.96
CA VAL A 450 -7.64 -21.49 1.73
C VAL A 450 -6.62 -22.26 0.93
N ALA A 451 -7.01 -22.67 -0.28
CA ALA A 451 -6.13 -23.29 -1.25
C ALA A 451 -5.20 -22.22 -1.88
N SER A 452 -3.92 -22.53 -2.01
CA SER A 452 -2.94 -21.64 -2.60
C SER A 452 -1.78 -22.39 -3.26
N ASP A 453 -1.44 -21.96 -4.47
CA ASP A 453 -0.21 -22.39 -5.15
C ASP A 453 0.99 -21.49 -4.80
N LEU A 454 0.80 -20.42 -4.01
CA LEU A 454 1.87 -19.49 -3.60
C LEU A 454 3.14 -20.21 -3.10
N PRO A 455 3.06 -21.29 -2.29
CA PRO A 455 4.27 -21.95 -1.80
C PRO A 455 5.15 -22.57 -2.89
N TYR A 456 4.62 -22.85 -4.09
CA TYR A 456 5.43 -23.28 -5.24
C TYR A 456 6.30 -22.16 -5.81
N SER A 457 5.95 -20.90 -5.51
CA SER A 457 6.66 -19.73 -6.02
C SER A 457 7.69 -19.15 -5.07
N THR A 458 7.86 -19.72 -3.86
CA THR A 458 8.82 -19.22 -2.87
C THR A 458 10.05 -20.12 -2.77
N THR A 459 11.20 -19.52 -2.56
CA THR A 459 12.51 -20.18 -2.39
C THR A 459 12.66 -20.83 -1.01
N ASP A 460 11.91 -20.33 -0.01
CA ASP A 460 11.82 -20.92 1.33
C ASP A 460 10.44 -20.68 1.97
N ASP A 461 10.26 -21.18 3.20
CA ASP A 461 9.01 -21.07 3.98
C ASP A 461 9.00 -19.85 4.93
N SER A 462 10.02 -18.98 4.88
CA SER A 462 10.18 -17.86 5.81
C SER A 462 9.38 -16.61 5.41
N HIS A 463 8.86 -16.57 4.17
CA HIS A 463 8.13 -15.42 3.65
C HIS A 463 7.00 -15.81 2.68
N ILE A 464 6.12 -14.85 2.43
CA ILE A 464 4.96 -14.98 1.51
C ILE A 464 5.15 -14.24 0.19
N THR A 465 6.34 -13.68 -0.04
CA THR A 465 6.69 -12.99 -1.29
C THR A 465 7.06 -14.03 -2.34
N ALA A 466 6.41 -13.99 -3.51
CA ALA A 466 6.75 -14.85 -4.64
C ALA A 466 8.12 -14.46 -5.24
N ASP A 467 8.96 -15.46 -5.51
CA ASP A 467 10.30 -15.32 -6.09
C ASP A 467 10.33 -15.61 -7.60
N VAL A 468 9.23 -16.16 -8.10
CA VAL A 468 9.02 -16.51 -9.50
C VAL A 468 7.56 -16.24 -9.89
N ALA A 469 7.32 -15.85 -11.14
CA ALA A 469 5.95 -15.70 -11.63
C ALA A 469 5.33 -17.09 -11.82
N LEU A 470 4.25 -17.38 -11.09
CA LEU A 470 3.57 -18.66 -11.13
C LEU A 470 2.20 -18.53 -11.80
N GLY A 471 1.90 -19.45 -12.71
CA GLY A 471 0.57 -19.64 -13.30
C GLY A 471 0.14 -21.10 -13.25
N ARG A 472 -1.16 -21.35 -13.24
CA ARG A 472 -1.78 -22.66 -13.42
C ARG A 472 -2.75 -22.59 -14.58
#